data_AF-A0A182YSM7-F1
#
_entry.id   AF-A0A182YSM7-F1
#
_cell.length_a   1.000
_cell.length_b   1.000
_cell.length_c   1.000
_cell.angle_alpha   90.00
_cell.angle_beta   90.00
_cell.angle_gamma   90.00
#
_symmetry.space_group_name_H-M   'P 1'
#
loop_
_entity.id
_entity.type
_entity.pdbx_description
1 polymer ?
#
loop_
_entity_poly.entity_id
_entity_poly.type
_entity_poly.pdbx_seq_one_letter_code
_entity_poly.pdbx_strand_id
1 'polypeptide(L)'
;LLKNIMNVGTKNNYLKSFILARLQERLMNPTIDLVGSISKYSKIKECFDSLADDVKSLVEKSETSYEECSKDKNNPHCGSEGTRELDEGLIEREQKLSDCIVEKRDSE
;
A
#
# COMPACT_ATOMS: atom_id res chain seq x y z
N LEU A 1 2.07 11.84 -7.91
CA LEU A 1 1.07 10.78 -7.60
C LEU A 1 1.47 10.01 -6.35
N LEU A 2 2.61 9.30 -6.35
CA LEU A 2 2.99 8.42 -5.24
C LEU A 2 3.30 9.10 -3.89
N LYS A 3 3.69 10.38 -3.86
CA LYS A 3 4.00 11.10 -2.61
C LYS A 3 2.83 11.16 -1.61
N ASN A 4 1.59 11.16 -2.10
CA ASN A 4 0.41 11.24 -1.23
C ASN A 4 0.14 9.93 -0.49
N ILE A 5 0.58 8.80 -1.06
CA ILE A 5 0.43 7.45 -0.49
C ILE A 5 1.21 7.31 0.82
N MET A 6 2.35 7.99 0.90
CA MET A 6 3.23 7.96 2.08
C MET A 6 2.73 8.84 3.24
N ASN A 7 1.62 9.57 3.07
CA ASN A 7 1.07 10.42 4.12
C ASN A 7 0.16 9.61 5.05
N VAL A 8 0.77 8.81 5.91
CA VAL A 8 0.09 7.92 6.87
C VAL A 8 -0.41 8.72 8.08
N GLY A 9 -1.72 8.69 8.30
CA GLY A 9 -2.45 9.43 9.33
C GLY A 9 -2.41 8.85 10.75
N THR A 10 -1.57 7.85 11.01
CA THR A 10 -1.54 7.19 12.32
C THR A 10 -0.83 8.00 13.40
N LYS A 11 -1.35 7.92 14.63
CA LYS A 11 -0.74 8.54 15.83
C LYS A 11 0.30 7.63 16.51
N ASN A 12 0.31 6.33 16.21
CA ASN A 12 1.25 5.38 16.80
C ASN A 12 2.55 5.35 15.99
N ASN A 13 3.67 5.77 16.58
CA ASN A 13 4.96 5.87 15.88
C ASN A 13 5.53 4.52 15.42
N TYR A 14 5.30 3.44 16.17
CA TYR A 14 5.71 2.10 15.76
C TYR A 14 4.93 1.68 14.51
N LEU A 15 3.60 1.77 14.58
CA LEU A 15 2.71 1.43 13.48
C LEU A 15 2.98 2.29 12.25
N LYS A 16 3.23 3.59 12.45
CA LYS A 16 3.62 4.51 11.38
C LYS A 16 4.87 4.05 10.64
N SER A 17 5.92 3.75 11.39
CA SER A 17 7.21 3.33 10.82
C SER A 17 7.06 2.01 10.07
N PHE A 18 6.28 1.09 10.64
CA PHE A 18 5.97 -0.18 10.02
C PHE A 18 5.21 0.00 8.69
N ILE A 19 4.09 0.73 8.70
CA ILE A 19 3.28 1.00 7.50
C ILE A 19 4.15 1.66 6.43
N LEU A 20 4.94 2.67 6.76
CA LEU A 20 5.80 3.36 5.80
C LEU A 20 6.82 2.41 5.17
N ALA A 21 7.44 1.52 5.95
CA ALA A 21 8.35 0.52 5.43
C ALA A 21 7.65 -0.43 4.46
N ARG A 22 6.42 -0.86 4.77
CA ARG A 22 5.63 -1.74 3.91
C ARG A 22 5.14 -1.07 2.64
N LEU A 23 4.67 0.15 2.71
CA LEU A 23 4.35 0.94 1.53
C LEU A 23 5.56 1.10 0.61
N GLN A 24 6.74 1.33 1.19
CA GLN A 24 7.97 1.45 0.42
C GLN A 24 8.33 0.13 -0.27
N GLU A 25 8.37 -0.97 0.50
CA GLU A 25 8.80 -2.29 0.05
C GLU A 25 7.81 -2.93 -0.94
N ARG A 26 6.52 -2.87 -0.62
CA ARG A 26 5.47 -3.64 -1.32
C ARG A 26 4.79 -2.88 -2.43
N LEU A 27 4.86 -1.55 -2.45
CA LEU A 27 4.17 -0.76 -3.46
C LEU A 27 5.11 0.20 -4.19
N MET A 28 5.83 1.05 -3.46
CA MET A 28 6.61 2.11 -4.09
C MET A 28 7.77 1.58 -4.94
N ASN A 29 8.61 0.70 -4.38
CA ASN A 29 9.77 0.17 -5.10
C ASN A 29 9.35 -0.59 -6.37
N PRO A 30 8.41 -1.57 -6.30
CA PRO A 30 7.97 -2.28 -7.50
C PRO A 30 7.35 -1.34 -8.56
N THR A 31 6.53 -0.38 -8.12
CA THR A 31 5.92 0.60 -9.02
C THR A 31 6.97 1.46 -9.72
N ILE A 32 7.99 1.93 -9.02
CA ILE A 32 9.08 2.73 -9.59
C ILE A 32 9.84 1.92 -10.64
N ASP A 33 10.17 0.67 -10.32
CA ASP A 33 10.87 -0.23 -11.26
C ASP A 33 10.04 -0.46 -12.52
N LEU A 34 8.73 -0.68 -12.36
CA LEU A 34 7.81 -0.89 -13.47
C LEU A 34 7.68 0.36 -14.35
N VAL A 35 7.47 1.54 -13.74
CA VAL A 35 7.32 2.81 -14.45
C VAL A 35 8.62 3.26 -15.11
N GLY A 36 9.78 2.98 -14.49
CA GLY A 36 11.09 3.34 -15.01
C GLY A 36 11.39 2.74 -16.40
N SER A 37 10.69 1.65 -16.76
CA SER A 37 10.78 1.01 -18.06
C SER A 37 9.89 1.63 -19.15
N ILE A 38 9.04 2.62 -18.82
CA ILE A 38 7.94 3.08 -19.67
C ILE A 38 8.25 4.44 -20.30
N SER A 39 8.20 4.49 -21.64
CA SER A 39 8.49 5.72 -22.41
C SER A 39 7.36 6.74 -22.42
N LYS A 40 6.10 6.33 -22.15
CA LYS A 40 4.91 7.20 -22.19
C LYS A 40 4.05 7.08 -20.92
N TYR A 41 4.39 7.86 -19.90
CA TYR A 41 3.68 7.93 -18.62
C TYR A 41 2.19 8.28 -18.74
N SER A 42 1.78 9.00 -19.78
CA SER A 42 0.38 9.42 -19.96
C SER A 42 -0.58 8.26 -20.15
N LYS A 43 -0.15 7.14 -20.75
CA LYS A 43 -1.00 5.95 -20.99
C LYS A 43 -1.38 5.23 -19.69
N ILE A 44 -0.50 5.30 -18.68
CA ILE A 44 -0.65 4.53 -17.43
C ILE A 44 -1.22 5.37 -16.29
N LYS A 45 -1.47 6.66 -16.52
CA LYS A 45 -1.89 7.60 -15.47
C LYS A 45 -3.16 7.12 -14.76
N GLU A 46 -4.13 6.60 -15.50
CA GLU A 46 -5.40 6.12 -14.96
C GLU A 46 -5.23 4.92 -14.00
N CYS A 47 -4.19 4.11 -14.15
CA CYS A 47 -3.89 3.01 -13.24
C CYS A 47 -3.59 3.49 -11.80
N PHE A 48 -3.23 4.77 -11.64
CA PHE A 48 -2.92 5.39 -10.36
C PHE A 48 -4.10 6.12 -9.71
N ASP A 49 -5.23 6.28 -10.41
CA ASP A 49 -6.30 7.19 -9.97
C ASP A 49 -6.91 6.76 -8.62
N SER A 50 -7.13 5.46 -8.41
CA SER A 50 -7.65 4.93 -7.14
C SER A 50 -6.56 4.60 -6.11
N LEU A 51 -5.28 4.59 -6.52
CA LEU A 51 -4.21 3.97 -5.74
C LEU A 51 -4.05 4.60 -4.35
N ALA A 52 -4.16 5.92 -4.27
CA ALA A 52 -4.02 6.62 -3.00
C ALA A 52 -5.16 6.31 -2.03
N ASP A 53 -6.40 6.26 -2.53
CA ASP A 53 -7.58 5.98 -1.70
C ASP A 53 -7.64 4.50 -1.27
N ASP A 54 -7.24 3.58 -2.16
CA ASP A 54 -7.14 2.15 -1.85
C ASP A 54 -6.12 1.90 -0.74
N VAL A 55 -4.92 2.48 -0.86
CA VAL A 55 -3.88 2.36 0.17
C VAL A 55 -4.32 2.99 1.47
N LYS A 56 -4.93 4.17 1.43
CA LYS A 56 -5.46 4.83 2.63
C LYS A 56 -6.46 3.92 3.34
N SER A 57 -7.36 3.27 2.60
CA SER A 57 -8.34 2.34 3.15
C SER A 57 -7.68 1.10 3.79
N LEU A 58 -6.62 0.56 3.19
CA LEU A 58 -5.86 -0.56 3.77
C LEU A 58 -5.16 -0.17 5.07
N VAL A 59 -4.57 1.03 5.10
CA VAL A 59 -3.92 1.59 6.28
C VAL A 59 -4.93 1.82 7.40
N GLU A 60 -6.08 2.44 7.13
CA GLU A 60 -7.13 2.68 8.11
C GLU A 60 -7.69 1.38 8.71
N LYS A 61 -7.85 0.33 7.89
CA LYS A 61 -8.21 -1.01 8.37
C LYS A 61 -7.17 -1.58 9.31
N SER A 62 -5.89 -1.50 8.95
CA SER A 62 -4.78 -1.97 9.79
C SER A 62 -4.72 -1.22 11.14
N GLU A 63 -4.94 0.09 11.13
CA GLU A 63 -5.05 0.90 12.35
C GLU A 63 -6.23 0.46 13.23
N THR A 64 -7.38 0.21 12.62
CA THR A 64 -8.57 -0.28 13.33
C THR A 64 -8.31 -1.64 13.97
N SER A 65 -7.76 -2.60 13.22
CA SER A 65 -7.41 -3.93 13.74
C SER A 65 -6.40 -3.84 14.88
N TYR A 66 -5.39 -2.95 14.78
CA TYR A 66 -4.42 -2.73 15.85
C TYR A 66 -5.07 -2.12 17.09
N GLU A 67 -5.96 -1.14 16.94
CA GLU A 67 -6.66 -0.49 18.05
C GLU A 67 -7.62 -1.47 18.76
N GLU A 68 -8.39 -2.24 18.01
CA GLU A 68 -9.28 -3.27 18.57
C GLU A 68 -8.51 -4.32 19.35
N CYS A 69 -7.43 -4.80 18.75
CA CYS A 69 -6.65 -5.85 19.35
C CYS A 69 -5.86 -5.36 20.58
N SER A 70 -5.41 -4.09 20.62
CA SER A 70 -4.74 -3.51 21.79
C SER A 70 -5.60 -3.47 23.06
N LYS A 71 -6.92 -3.66 22.92
CA LYS A 71 -7.86 -3.77 24.04
C LYS A 71 -7.71 -5.11 24.78
N ASP A 72 -7.23 -6.16 24.11
CA ASP A 72 -6.93 -7.45 24.73
C ASP A 72 -5.47 -7.49 25.19
N LYS A 73 -5.27 -7.38 26.50
CA LYS A 73 -3.93 -7.41 27.12
C LYS A 73 -3.25 -8.77 27.07
N ASN A 74 -3.97 -9.84 26.72
CA ASN A 74 -3.45 -11.20 26.73
C ASN A 74 -3.05 -11.71 25.34
N ASN A 75 -3.22 -10.91 24.27
CA ASN A 75 -2.85 -11.32 22.91
C ASN A 75 -1.47 -10.76 22.52
N PRO A 76 -0.38 -11.56 22.57
CA PRO A 76 0.95 -11.12 22.15
C PRO A 76 1.11 -11.02 20.62
N HIS A 77 0.17 -11.55 19.83
CA HIS A 77 0.22 -11.57 18.36
C HIS A 77 -0.48 -10.39 17.71
N CYS A 78 -1.01 -9.50 18.53
CA CYS A 78 -1.83 -8.38 18.13
C CYS A 78 -1.23 -7.47 17.06
N GLY A 79 0.05 -7.12 17.24
CA GLY A 79 0.78 -6.32 16.27
C GLY A 79 1.08 -7.06 14.97
N SER A 80 1.03 -8.39 14.96
CA SER A 80 1.36 -9.24 13.81
C SER A 80 0.15 -9.49 12.91
N GLU A 81 -1.06 -9.59 13.47
CA GLU A 81 -2.27 -9.91 12.71
C GLU A 81 -2.73 -8.75 11.82
N GLY A 82 -2.93 -7.55 12.38
CA GLY A 82 -3.31 -6.36 11.59
C GLY A 82 -2.22 -5.90 10.61
N THR A 83 -0.98 -6.29 10.88
CA THR A 83 0.17 -6.11 10.00
C THR A 83 0.14 -7.06 8.81
N ARG A 84 -0.23 -8.32 9.03
CA ARG A 84 -0.30 -9.34 7.98
C ARG A 84 -1.37 -8.99 6.95
N GLU A 85 -2.54 -8.57 7.40
CA GLU A 85 -3.63 -8.16 6.51
C GLU A 85 -3.26 -6.94 5.67
N LEU A 86 -2.54 -5.98 6.24
CA LEU A 86 -2.00 -4.84 5.50
C LEU A 86 -1.02 -5.32 4.42
N ASP A 87 -0.06 -6.18 4.78
CA ASP A 87 0.92 -6.72 3.83
C ASP A 87 0.25 -7.45 2.67
N GLU A 88 -0.72 -8.33 2.95
CA GLU A 88 -1.48 -9.06 1.94
C GLU A 88 -2.24 -8.10 1.00
N GLY A 89 -2.93 -7.11 1.57
CA GLY A 89 -3.68 -6.12 0.78
C GLY A 89 -2.78 -5.22 -0.08
N LEU A 90 -1.60 -4.85 0.40
CA LEU A 90 -0.63 -4.07 -0.37
C LEU A 90 -0.05 -4.88 -1.53
N ILE A 91 0.23 -6.17 -1.33
CA ILE A 91 0.68 -7.09 -2.39
C ILE A 91 -0.40 -7.22 -3.47
N GLU A 92 -1.65 -7.47 -3.08
CA GLU A 92 -2.75 -7.57 -4.04
C GLU A 92 -2.94 -6.26 -4.82
N ARG A 93 -2.83 -5.12 -4.13
CA ARG A 93 -2.99 -3.81 -4.79
C ARG A 93 -1.84 -3.47 -5.73
N GLU A 94 -0.61 -3.86 -5.40
CA GLU A 94 0.54 -3.72 -6.28
C GLU A 94 0.39 -4.60 -7.52
N GLN A 95 -0.03 -5.86 -7.37
CA GLN A 95 -0.26 -6.74 -8.52
C GLN A 95 -1.30 -6.13 -9.48
N LYS A 96 -2.43 -5.64 -8.96
CA LYS A 96 -3.45 -4.94 -9.78
C LYS A 96 -2.91 -3.70 -10.49
N LEU A 97 -2.04 -2.94 -9.82
CA LEU A 97 -1.39 -1.78 -10.43
C LEU A 97 -0.46 -2.23 -11.56
N SER A 98 0.34 -3.27 -11.31
CA SER A 98 1.27 -3.84 -12.27
C SER A 98 0.55 -4.35 -13.52
N ASP A 99 -0.53 -5.12 -13.33
CA ASP A 99 -1.36 -5.65 -14.41
C ASP A 99 -1.93 -4.52 -15.28
N CYS A 100 -2.49 -3.48 -14.66
CA CYS A 100 -2.99 -2.31 -15.38
C CYS A 100 -1.89 -1.59 -16.16
N ILE A 101 -0.73 -1.37 -15.53
CA ILE A 101 0.39 -0.68 -16.18
C ILE A 101 0.90 -1.48 -17.38
N VAL A 102 1.04 -2.81 -17.26
CA VAL A 102 1.46 -3.70 -18.35
C VAL A 102 0.44 -3.70 -19.48
N GLU A 103 -0.86 -3.84 -19.17
CA GLU A 103 -1.94 -3.78 -20.17
C GLU A 103 -1.93 -2.46 -20.96
N LYS A 104 -1.72 -1.33 -20.28
CA LYS A 104 -1.71 0.00 -20.90
C LYS A 104 -0.41 0.32 -21.62
N ARG A 105 0.71 -0.26 -21.19
CA ARG A 105 2.00 -0.16 -21.89
C ARG A 105 1.96 -0.92 -23.21
N ASP A 106 1.41 -2.13 -23.20
CA ASP A 106 1.43 -3.06 -24.32
C ASP A 106 0.24 -2.86 -25.29
N SER A 107 -0.77 -2.08 -24.91
CA SER A 107 -1.81 -1.64 -25.84
C SER A 107 -1.26 -0.58 -26.80
N GLU A 108 -1.29 -0.90 -28.10
CA GLU A 108 -0.78 -0.07 -29.20
C GLU A 108 -1.37 1.35 -29.21
#